data_AF-A0A6B1H8M6-F1
#
_entry.id   AF-A0A6B1H8M6-F1
#
_cell.length_a   1.000
_cell.length_b   1.000
_cell.length_c   1.000
_cell.angle_alpha   90.00
_cell.angle_beta   90.00
_cell.angle_gamma   90.00
#
_symmetry.space_group_name_H-M   'P 1'
#
loop_
_entity.id
_entity.type
_entity.pdbx_description
1 polymer ?
#
loop_
_entity_poly.entity_id
_entity_poly.type
_entity_poly.pdbx_seq_one_letter_code
_entity_poly.pdbx_strand_id
1 'polypeptide(L)'
;DLNDDTETILEAIESSQHTRLPVYREHIDDVVGILHLRRASRFTSRESFTKAQLVQETEEPYFIPLSTPLHTQLYNFQRQKRRVALVVDEYGGIQGMATLEDILEEIVGEFTTDFTSELGEVHRQDDGSYVINGSVLVREVNRLLGWDLPTTGPRTMNGLILEHLELFPDGNVGVNLGRYGIETVRISDNLIRSVKVTVLS
;
A
#
# COMPACT_ATOMS: atom_id res chain seq x y z
N ASP A 1 -4.62 17.26 10.66
CA ASP A 1 -4.60 18.70 10.29
C ASP A 1 -3.93 19.48 11.42
N LEU A 2 -3.21 20.57 11.15
CA LEU A 2 -2.69 21.46 12.20
C LEU A 2 -3.79 22.21 12.95
N ASN A 3 -5.02 22.27 12.43
CA ASN A 3 -6.15 22.85 13.15
C ASN A 3 -6.72 21.92 14.23
N ASP A 4 -6.51 20.61 14.12
CA ASP A 4 -6.93 19.63 15.12
C ASP A 4 -6.30 19.91 16.48
N ASP A 5 -6.94 19.45 17.56
CA ASP A 5 -6.34 19.55 18.89
C ASP A 5 -5.07 18.67 19.00
N THR A 6 -4.27 18.95 20.02
CA THR A 6 -2.97 18.30 20.20
C THR A 6 -3.06 16.80 20.44
N GLU A 7 -4.13 16.32 21.08
CA GLU A 7 -4.33 14.90 21.38
C GLU A 7 -4.63 14.14 20.09
N THR A 8 -5.58 14.63 19.29
CA THR A 8 -5.90 14.08 17.97
C THR A 8 -4.67 13.99 17.05
N ILE A 9 -3.83 15.04 17.03
CA ILE A 9 -2.58 15.05 16.24
C ILE A 9 -1.60 13.96 16.71
N LEU A 10 -1.44 13.80 18.02
CA LEU A 10 -0.55 12.80 18.59
C LEU A 10 -1.05 11.38 18.32
N GLU A 11 -2.34 11.13 18.48
CA GLU A 11 -2.97 9.84 18.15
C GLU A 11 -2.76 9.48 16.68
N ALA A 12 -2.92 10.45 15.76
CA ALA A 12 -2.68 10.24 14.34
C ALA A 12 -1.21 9.90 14.03
N ILE A 13 -0.26 10.51 14.75
CA ILE A 13 1.17 10.23 14.63
C ILE A 13 1.50 8.83 15.15
N GLU A 14 0.93 8.44 16.29
CA GLU A 14 1.22 7.16 16.98
C GLU A 14 0.57 5.96 16.29
N SER A 15 -0.64 6.12 15.74
CA SER A 15 -1.38 5.07 15.02
C SER A 15 -0.98 4.92 13.55
N SER A 16 -0.19 5.87 13.00
CA SER A 16 0.19 5.85 11.60
C SER A 16 1.09 4.67 11.25
N GLN A 17 0.71 3.93 10.21
CA GLN A 17 1.54 2.89 9.59
C GLN A 17 2.54 3.45 8.56
N HIS A 18 2.44 4.74 8.23
CA HIS A 18 3.30 5.39 7.23
C HIS A 18 4.52 6.05 7.87
N THR A 19 5.67 5.97 7.20
CA THR A 19 6.92 6.57 7.73
C THR A 19 6.98 8.10 7.60
N ARG A 20 6.15 8.67 6.73
CA ARG A 20 6.09 10.10 6.41
C ARG A 20 4.63 10.56 6.34
N LEU A 21 4.35 11.71 6.93
CA LEU A 21 3.02 12.30 6.99
C LEU A 21 3.05 13.72 6.45
N PRO A 22 2.13 14.11 5.54
CA PRO A 22 1.94 15.50 5.20
C PRO A 22 1.32 16.25 6.39
N VAL A 23 1.86 17.45 6.66
CA VAL A 23 1.39 18.38 7.66
C VAL A 23 0.81 19.57 6.91
N TYR A 24 -0.49 19.81 7.08
CA TYR A 24 -1.23 20.86 6.38
C TYR A 24 -2.13 21.62 7.36
N ARG A 25 -2.73 22.73 6.92
CA ARG A 25 -3.76 23.46 7.68
C ARG A 25 -5.07 23.48 6.90
N GLU A 26 -6.17 23.12 7.54
CA GLU A 26 -7.55 23.23 7.02
C GLU A 26 -7.85 22.40 5.76
N HIS A 27 -7.08 22.57 4.70
CA HIS A 27 -7.17 21.85 3.44
C HIS A 27 -5.84 21.18 3.09
N ILE A 28 -5.91 20.03 2.41
CA ILE A 28 -4.71 19.29 2.02
C ILE A 28 -3.80 20.13 1.11
N ASP A 29 -4.35 21.09 0.35
CA ASP A 29 -3.58 21.98 -0.53
C ASP A 29 -2.72 23.01 0.22
N ASP A 30 -2.99 23.33 1.49
CA ASP A 30 -2.14 24.20 2.33
C ASP A 30 -1.12 23.36 3.12
N VAL A 31 -0.21 22.70 2.41
CA VAL A 31 0.85 21.89 3.02
C VAL A 31 1.94 22.78 3.62
N VAL A 32 2.17 22.60 4.92
CA VAL A 32 3.24 23.20 5.69
C VAL A 32 4.55 22.42 5.58
N GLY A 33 4.48 21.09 5.50
CA GLY A 33 5.65 20.26 5.26
C GLY A 33 5.39 18.77 5.41
N ILE A 34 6.47 17.98 5.35
CA ILE A 34 6.42 16.53 5.50
C ILE A 34 7.13 16.12 6.80
N LEU A 35 6.41 15.48 7.72
CA LEU A 35 6.97 14.93 8.94
C LEU A 35 7.48 13.50 8.69
N HIS A 36 8.76 13.23 8.94
CA HIS A 36 9.23 11.85 9.08
C HIS A 36 8.97 11.39 10.52
N LEU A 37 8.20 10.31 10.71
CA LEU A 37 7.82 9.82 12.03
C LEU A 37 8.98 9.52 12.98
N ARG A 38 10.16 9.16 12.45
CA ARG A 38 11.36 8.98 13.28
C ARG A 38 11.75 10.25 14.06
N ARG A 39 11.41 11.43 13.53
CA ARG A 39 11.63 12.74 14.18
C ARG A 39 10.56 13.06 15.21
N ALA A 40 9.39 12.38 15.20
CA ALA A 40 8.31 12.64 16.14
C ALA A 40 8.74 12.45 17.60
N SER A 41 9.62 11.47 17.86
CA SER A 41 10.24 11.23 19.17
C SER A 41 10.88 12.47 19.84
N ARG A 42 11.25 13.48 19.06
CA ARG A 42 11.89 14.73 19.53
C ARG A 42 10.92 15.68 20.24
N PHE A 43 9.62 15.54 19.98
CA PHE A 43 8.58 16.38 20.57
C PHE A 43 7.52 15.59 21.35
N THR A 44 7.32 14.30 21.08
CA THR A 44 6.36 13.47 21.83
C THR A 44 6.83 13.14 23.26
N SER A 45 8.15 13.22 23.51
CA SER A 45 8.76 12.93 24.82
C SER A 45 8.81 14.14 25.78
N ARG A 46 8.33 15.32 25.35
CA ARG A 46 8.38 16.56 26.15
C ARG A 46 7.09 16.73 26.93
N GLU A 47 7.18 17.28 28.15
CA GLU A 47 6.03 17.51 29.05
C GLU A 47 4.90 18.37 28.44
N SER A 48 5.18 19.12 27.36
CA SER A 48 4.16 19.82 26.59
C SER A 48 4.50 19.79 25.09
N PHE A 49 3.73 19.00 24.34
CA PHE A 49 3.73 19.03 22.88
C PHE A 49 3.14 20.37 22.40
N THR A 50 3.75 20.96 21.37
CA THR A 50 3.19 22.13 20.69
C THR A 50 3.22 21.93 19.18
N LYS A 51 2.20 22.46 18.49
CA LYS A 51 2.12 22.45 17.02
C LYS A 51 3.35 23.11 16.36
N ALA A 52 3.95 24.11 17.01
CA ALA A 52 5.16 24.77 16.54
C ALA A 52 6.38 23.82 16.52
N GLN A 53 6.53 22.96 17.54
CA GLN A 53 7.60 21.95 17.56
C GLN A 53 7.40 20.91 16.46
N LEU A 54 6.16 20.51 16.18
CA LEU A 54 5.85 19.61 15.08
C LEU A 54 6.30 20.22 13.75
N VAL A 55 5.90 21.46 13.47
CA VAL A 55 6.28 22.18 12.24
C VAL A 55 7.80 22.33 12.12
N GLN A 56 8.52 22.52 13.22
CA GLN A 56 9.99 22.63 13.18
C GLN A 56 10.68 21.33 12.76
N GLU A 57 10.06 20.17 13.01
CA GLU A 57 10.62 18.87 12.66
C GLU A 57 10.22 18.39 11.24
N THR A 58 9.36 19.13 10.54
CA THR A 58 9.01 18.83 9.14
C THR A 58 10.13 19.21 8.18
N GLU A 59 10.11 18.56 7.02
CA GLU A 59 10.91 18.95 5.87
C GLU A 59 10.04 19.75 4.88
N GLU A 60 10.67 20.68 4.15
CA GLU A 60 10.00 21.45 3.10
C GLU A 60 9.35 20.51 2.07
N PRO A 61 8.09 20.75 1.69
CA PRO A 61 7.39 19.93 0.72
C PRO A 61 8.05 20.05 -0.66
N TYR A 62 8.13 18.92 -1.37
CA TYR A 62 8.64 18.86 -2.73
C TYR A 62 7.49 18.53 -3.67
N PHE A 63 7.18 19.42 -4.60
CA PHE A 63 6.03 19.28 -5.50
C PHE A 63 6.47 18.85 -6.89
N ILE A 64 5.65 18.00 -7.52
CA ILE A 64 5.85 17.54 -8.89
C ILE A 64 4.54 17.62 -9.69
N PRO A 65 4.58 17.99 -10.98
CA PRO A 65 3.40 17.91 -11.84
C PRO A 65 2.93 16.46 -12.01
N LEU A 66 1.61 16.25 -12.08
CA LEU A 66 1.00 14.95 -12.37
C LEU A 66 1.52 14.32 -13.68
N SER A 67 1.87 15.15 -14.66
CA SER A 67 2.40 14.71 -15.95
C SER A 67 3.87 14.27 -15.92
N THR A 68 4.54 14.26 -14.75
CA THR A 68 5.98 13.95 -14.65
C THR A 68 6.22 12.46 -14.92
N PRO A 69 7.03 12.09 -15.93
CA PRO A 69 7.33 10.68 -16.20
C PRO A 69 8.09 10.00 -15.04
N LEU A 70 7.78 8.74 -14.74
CA LEU A 70 8.37 7.99 -13.62
C LEU A 70 9.91 7.95 -13.66
N HIS A 71 10.51 7.68 -14.82
CA HIS A 71 11.98 7.64 -14.96
C HIS A 71 12.63 9.01 -14.67
N THR A 72 11.97 10.11 -15.05
CA THR A 72 12.42 11.46 -14.76
C THR A 72 12.30 11.72 -13.26
N GLN A 73 11.20 11.28 -12.65
CA GLN A 73 11.00 11.47 -11.22
C GLN A 73 11.96 10.63 -10.37
N LEU A 74 12.27 9.39 -10.78
CA LEU A 74 13.31 8.56 -10.16
C LEU A 74 14.67 9.28 -10.15
N TYR A 75 15.05 9.86 -11.29
CA TYR A 75 16.28 10.65 -11.41
C TYR A 75 16.24 11.89 -10.50
N ASN A 76 15.11 12.59 -10.43
CA ASN A 76 14.94 13.76 -9.55
C ASN A 76 15.07 13.40 -8.07
N PHE A 77 14.46 12.30 -7.63
CA PHE A 77 14.61 11.80 -6.26
C PHE A 77 16.07 11.50 -5.93
N GLN A 78 16.79 10.81 -6.83
CA GLN A 78 18.21 10.53 -6.66
C GLN A 78 19.05 11.81 -6.56
N ARG A 79 18.86 12.76 -7.50
CA ARG A 79 19.64 14.00 -7.58
C ARG A 79 19.41 14.91 -6.38
N GLN A 80 18.16 15.03 -5.93
CA GLN A 80 17.77 15.92 -4.85
C GLN A 80 17.86 15.25 -3.46
N LYS A 81 18.20 13.95 -3.42
CA LYS A 81 18.19 13.12 -2.19
C LYS A 81 16.85 13.17 -1.46
N ARG A 82 15.76 13.22 -2.24
CA ARG A 82 14.37 13.21 -1.75
C ARG A 82 13.78 11.81 -1.97
N ARG A 83 12.79 11.45 -1.15
CA ARG A 83 12.09 10.15 -1.24
C ARG A 83 10.58 10.28 -1.38
N VAL A 84 10.04 11.48 -1.23
CA VAL A 84 8.61 11.77 -1.30
C VAL A 84 8.41 13.07 -2.07
N ALA A 85 7.36 13.10 -2.87
CA ALA A 85 6.87 14.30 -3.54
C ALA A 85 5.34 14.37 -3.43
N LEU A 86 4.80 15.58 -3.38
CA LEU A 86 3.38 15.85 -3.52
C LEU A 86 3.07 16.09 -5.00
N VAL A 87 2.06 15.40 -5.51
CA VAL A 87 1.67 15.46 -6.92
C VAL A 87 0.62 16.54 -7.06
N VAL A 88 0.83 17.48 -7.98
CA VAL A 88 -0.09 18.60 -8.23
C VAL A 88 -0.59 18.61 -9.67
N ASP A 89 -1.81 19.12 -9.84
CA ASP A 89 -2.37 19.46 -11.15
C ASP A 89 -1.88 20.84 -11.65
N GLU A 90 -2.40 21.29 -12.80
CA GLU A 90 -2.05 22.56 -13.43
C GLU A 90 -2.52 23.80 -12.65
N TYR A 91 -3.46 23.62 -11.72
CA TYR A 91 -4.03 24.68 -10.89
C TYR A 91 -3.40 24.70 -9.49
N GLY A 92 -2.48 23.76 -9.19
CA GLY A 92 -1.80 23.64 -7.91
C GLY A 92 -2.55 22.81 -6.87
N GLY A 93 -3.65 22.16 -7.26
CA GLY A 93 -4.38 21.23 -6.39
C GLY A 93 -3.61 19.93 -6.20
N ILE A 94 -3.56 19.43 -4.97
CA ILE A 94 -2.86 18.19 -4.64
C ILE A 94 -3.70 17.00 -5.07
N GLN A 95 -3.15 16.21 -5.99
CA GLN A 95 -3.75 14.99 -6.52
C GLN A 95 -3.32 13.75 -5.72
N GLY A 96 -2.19 13.85 -5.00
CA GLY A 96 -1.71 12.75 -4.17
C GLY A 96 -0.24 12.91 -3.77
N MET A 97 0.38 11.79 -3.39
CA MET A 97 1.77 11.71 -2.96
C MET A 97 2.46 10.56 -3.69
N ALA A 98 3.66 10.80 -4.19
CA ALA A 98 4.50 9.79 -4.84
C ALA A 98 5.74 9.53 -3.98
N THR A 99 6.10 8.26 -3.80
CA THR A 99 7.32 7.87 -3.09
C THR A 99 8.35 7.24 -4.02
N LEU A 100 9.62 7.26 -3.63
CA LEU A 100 10.69 6.57 -4.35
C LEU A 100 10.41 5.06 -4.42
N GLU A 101 9.87 4.52 -3.33
CA GLU A 101 9.48 3.13 -3.19
C GLU A 101 8.42 2.74 -4.22
N ASP A 102 7.36 3.54 -4.38
CA ASP A 102 6.30 3.26 -5.36
C ASP A 102 6.87 3.28 -6.79
N ILE A 103 7.74 4.24 -7.11
CA ILE A 103 8.36 4.30 -8.44
C ILE A 103 9.27 3.09 -8.69
N LEU A 104 10.02 2.66 -7.69
CA LEU A 104 10.84 1.46 -7.79
C LEU A 104 9.97 0.21 -7.89
N GLU A 105 8.85 0.13 -7.16
CA GLU A 105 7.89 -0.96 -7.26
C GLU A 105 7.24 -1.02 -8.62
N GLU A 106 6.82 0.09 -9.21
CA GLU A 106 6.24 0.08 -10.56
C GLU A 106 7.28 -0.40 -11.59
N ILE A 107 8.52 0.11 -11.52
CA ILE A 107 9.59 -0.27 -12.45
C ILE A 107 9.99 -1.74 -12.26
N VAL A 108 10.33 -2.15 -11.03
CA VAL A 108 10.75 -3.53 -10.70
C VAL A 108 9.59 -4.51 -10.80
N GLY A 109 8.38 -4.05 -10.49
CA GLY A 109 7.11 -4.74 -10.62
C GLY A 109 6.83 -5.07 -12.06
N GLU A 110 6.97 -4.14 -13.01
CA GLU A 110 6.86 -4.44 -14.45
C GLU A 110 7.89 -5.49 -14.90
N PHE A 111 9.17 -5.36 -14.50
CA PHE A 111 10.18 -6.37 -14.82
C PHE A 111 9.86 -7.75 -14.22
N THR A 112 9.40 -7.80 -12.97
CA THR A 112 8.99 -9.05 -12.34
C THR A 112 7.63 -9.54 -12.82
N THR A 113 6.79 -8.68 -13.40
CA THR A 113 5.51 -9.04 -14.03
C THR A 113 5.79 -9.79 -15.32
N ASP A 114 6.80 -9.43 -16.10
CA ASP A 114 7.22 -10.24 -17.25
C ASP A 114 7.73 -11.62 -16.81
N PHE A 115 8.58 -11.71 -15.78
CA PHE A 115 9.01 -13.00 -15.22
C PHE A 115 7.89 -13.78 -14.50
N THR A 116 6.88 -13.10 -13.96
CA THR A 116 5.68 -13.71 -13.34
C THR A 116 4.49 -13.83 -14.29
N SER A 117 4.66 -13.46 -15.56
CA SER A 117 3.70 -13.74 -16.65
C SER A 117 4.14 -14.96 -17.45
N GLU A 118 5.45 -15.26 -17.48
CA GLU A 118 5.98 -16.56 -17.92
C GLU A 118 5.68 -17.67 -16.90
N LEU A 119 5.56 -17.30 -15.63
CA LEU A 119 4.95 -18.11 -14.60
C LEU A 119 3.43 -17.83 -14.67
N GLY A 120 2.66 -18.67 -15.37
CA GLY A 120 1.20 -18.46 -15.53
C GLY A 120 0.40 -18.38 -14.22
N GLU A 121 -0.61 -17.50 -14.17
CA GLU A 121 -1.62 -17.16 -13.11
C GLU A 121 -1.85 -18.07 -11.87
N VAL A 122 -1.54 -19.37 -11.95
CA VAL A 122 -1.63 -20.40 -10.90
C VAL A 122 -0.33 -21.23 -10.86
N HIS A 123 0.42 -21.17 -9.75
CA HIS A 123 1.72 -21.83 -9.57
C HIS A 123 1.74 -22.92 -8.53
N ARG A 124 2.01 -24.15 -8.94
CA ARG A 124 2.34 -25.21 -8.00
C ARG A 124 3.74 -25.00 -7.40
N GLN A 125 3.83 -25.10 -6.08
CA GLN A 125 5.06 -25.04 -5.30
C GLN A 125 5.60 -26.45 -5.04
N ASP A 126 6.88 -26.56 -4.65
CA ASP A 126 7.54 -27.85 -4.36
C ASP A 126 6.90 -28.61 -3.19
N ASP A 127 6.34 -27.88 -2.22
CA ASP A 127 5.61 -28.43 -1.07
C ASP A 127 4.19 -28.90 -1.41
N GLY A 128 3.76 -28.76 -2.67
CA GLY A 128 2.43 -29.13 -3.15
C GLY A 128 1.36 -28.05 -2.95
N SER A 129 1.69 -26.90 -2.36
CA SER A 129 0.82 -25.72 -2.31
C SER A 129 0.77 -25.01 -3.66
N TYR A 130 -0.12 -24.03 -3.80
CA TYR A 130 -0.29 -23.22 -5.01
C TYR A 130 -0.23 -21.73 -4.70
N VAL A 131 0.60 -20.97 -5.41
CA VAL A 131 0.54 -19.50 -5.40
C VAL A 131 -0.36 -19.03 -6.53
N ILE A 132 -1.40 -18.27 -6.22
CA ILE A 132 -2.43 -17.85 -7.18
C ILE A 132 -2.57 -16.33 -7.13
N ASN A 133 -2.63 -15.70 -8.30
CA ASN A 133 -2.90 -14.26 -8.38
C ASN A 133 -4.37 -13.96 -7.99
N GLY A 134 -4.57 -12.91 -7.18
CA GLY A 134 -5.88 -12.52 -6.69
C GLY A 134 -6.87 -12.08 -7.78
N SER A 135 -6.38 -11.67 -8.96
CA SER A 135 -7.23 -11.30 -10.10
C SER A 135 -7.80 -12.50 -10.86
N VAL A 136 -7.26 -13.71 -10.65
CA VAL A 136 -7.67 -14.93 -11.37
C VAL A 136 -9.12 -15.25 -11.03
N LEU A 137 -9.87 -15.67 -12.05
CA LEU A 137 -11.26 -16.04 -11.88
C LEU A 137 -11.37 -17.36 -11.10
N VAL A 138 -12.27 -17.44 -10.13
CA VAL A 138 -12.47 -18.66 -9.32
C VAL A 138 -12.81 -19.87 -10.19
N ARG A 139 -13.65 -19.66 -11.22
CA ARG A 139 -13.99 -20.70 -12.21
C ARG A 139 -12.77 -21.24 -12.96
N GLU A 140 -11.76 -20.40 -13.17
CA GLU A 140 -10.55 -20.78 -13.89
C GLU A 140 -9.62 -21.58 -12.99
N VAL A 141 -9.47 -21.19 -11.72
CA VAL A 141 -8.78 -21.98 -10.70
C VAL A 141 -9.42 -23.38 -10.57
N ASN A 142 -10.76 -23.45 -10.47
CA ASN A 142 -11.48 -24.71 -10.42
C ASN A 142 -11.21 -25.59 -11.65
N ARG A 143 -11.25 -24.99 -12.85
CA ARG A 143 -10.98 -25.69 -14.12
C ARG A 143 -9.56 -26.22 -14.21
N LEU A 144 -8.56 -25.41 -13.82
CA LEU A 144 -7.14 -25.75 -13.94
C LEU A 144 -6.71 -26.81 -12.91
N LEU A 145 -7.23 -26.73 -11.69
CA LEU A 145 -6.79 -27.56 -10.58
C LEU A 145 -7.75 -28.70 -10.22
N GLY A 146 -8.90 -28.79 -10.89
CA GLY A 146 -9.96 -29.74 -10.53
C GLY A 146 -10.52 -29.45 -9.13
N TRP A 147 -10.55 -28.17 -8.77
CA TRP A 147 -11.05 -27.70 -7.48
C TRP A 147 -12.53 -27.34 -7.57
N ASP A 148 -13.11 -27.11 -6.40
CA ASP A 148 -14.53 -26.80 -6.20
C ASP A 148 -14.67 -25.64 -5.21
N LEU A 149 -13.98 -24.54 -5.49
CA LEU A 149 -14.15 -23.29 -4.77
C LEU A 149 -15.53 -22.69 -5.09
N PRO A 150 -16.18 -21.98 -4.14
CA PRO A 150 -17.48 -21.35 -4.37
C PRO A 150 -17.45 -20.40 -5.57
N THR A 151 -18.38 -20.58 -6.51
CA THR A 151 -18.53 -19.71 -7.70
C THR A 151 -19.78 -18.84 -7.66
N THR A 152 -20.62 -19.01 -6.65
CA THR A 152 -21.76 -18.13 -6.37
C THR A 152 -21.23 -16.90 -5.63
N GLY A 153 -21.40 -15.70 -6.21
CA GLY A 153 -20.91 -14.46 -5.63
C GLY A 153 -19.70 -13.89 -6.38
N PRO A 154 -18.59 -13.52 -5.71
CA PRO A 154 -17.43 -12.91 -6.30
C PRO A 154 -16.79 -13.77 -7.39
N ARG A 155 -16.29 -13.12 -8.44
CA ARG A 155 -15.76 -13.83 -9.62
C ARG A 155 -14.28 -14.15 -9.53
N THR A 156 -13.53 -13.44 -8.69
CA THR A 156 -12.06 -13.53 -8.58
C THR A 156 -11.64 -14.12 -7.23
N MET A 157 -10.40 -14.62 -7.15
CA MET A 157 -9.82 -15.10 -5.89
C MET A 157 -9.81 -14.02 -4.81
N ASN A 158 -9.40 -12.79 -5.14
CA ASN A 158 -9.45 -11.65 -4.23
C ASN A 158 -10.87 -11.43 -3.67
N GLY A 159 -11.86 -11.36 -4.56
CA GLY A 159 -13.25 -11.12 -4.15
C GLY A 159 -13.80 -12.23 -3.27
N LEU A 160 -13.50 -13.49 -3.61
CA LEU A 160 -13.94 -14.65 -2.82
C LEU A 160 -13.36 -14.63 -1.40
N ILE A 161 -12.08 -14.28 -1.27
CA ILE A 161 -11.40 -14.24 0.03
C ILE A 161 -11.91 -13.06 0.87
N LEU A 162 -12.09 -11.89 0.26
CA LEU A 162 -12.63 -10.71 0.97
C LEU A 162 -14.07 -10.92 1.41
N GLU A 163 -14.90 -11.57 0.59
CA GLU A 163 -16.26 -11.94 1.00
C GLU A 163 -16.24 -12.87 2.21
N HIS A 164 -15.32 -13.83 2.26
CA HIS A 164 -15.19 -14.73 3.40
C HIS A 164 -14.64 -14.06 4.66
N LEU A 165 -13.74 -13.09 4.50
CA LEU A 165 -13.17 -12.34 5.62
C LEU A 165 -14.17 -11.35 6.23
N GLU A 166 -15.18 -10.91 5.48
CA GLU A 166 -16.15 -9.85 5.84
C GLU A 166 -15.52 -8.48 6.18
N LEU A 167 -14.19 -8.37 6.09
CA LEU A 167 -13.40 -7.18 6.35
C LEU A 167 -12.12 -7.20 5.51
N PHE A 168 -11.54 -6.03 5.29
CA PHE A 168 -10.25 -5.93 4.64
C PHE A 168 -9.13 -6.17 5.67
N PRO A 169 -8.21 -7.12 5.45
CA PRO A 169 -7.19 -7.45 6.44
C PRO A 169 -6.08 -6.39 6.48
N ASP A 170 -5.67 -5.98 7.69
CA ASP A 170 -4.56 -5.03 7.91
C ASP A 170 -3.17 -5.65 7.66
N GLY A 171 -3.11 -6.94 7.33
CA GLY A 171 -1.87 -7.68 7.10
C GLY A 171 -2.13 -9.08 6.57
N ASN A 172 -1.08 -9.90 6.46
CA ASN A 172 -1.25 -11.25 5.95
C ASN A 172 -2.06 -12.14 6.89
N VAL A 173 -3.07 -12.82 6.35
CA VAL A 173 -4.02 -13.65 7.09
C VAL A 173 -4.18 -15.02 6.45
N GLY A 174 -4.48 -16.01 7.30
CA GLY A 174 -4.84 -17.37 6.89
C GLY A 174 -6.33 -17.63 7.11
N VAL A 175 -7.00 -18.21 6.11
CA VAL A 175 -8.41 -18.61 6.17
C VAL A 175 -8.62 -19.99 5.57
N ASN A 176 -9.71 -20.65 5.94
CA ASN A 176 -10.09 -21.94 5.36
C ASN A 176 -11.40 -21.80 4.58
N LEU A 177 -11.33 -22.09 3.28
CA LEU A 177 -12.51 -22.24 2.42
C LEU A 177 -12.75 -23.72 2.15
N GLY A 178 -13.60 -24.35 2.96
CA GLY A 178 -13.81 -25.79 2.91
C GLY A 178 -12.51 -26.55 3.18
N ARG A 179 -12.00 -27.27 2.17
CA ARG A 179 -10.72 -28.02 2.25
C ARG A 179 -9.50 -27.23 1.79
N TYR A 180 -9.65 -25.95 1.45
CA TYR A 180 -8.55 -25.13 0.93
C TYR A 180 -8.10 -24.17 2.02
N GLY A 181 -6.90 -24.40 2.57
CA GLY A 181 -6.23 -23.45 3.45
C GLY A 181 -5.57 -22.37 2.61
N ILE A 182 -5.95 -21.11 2.81
CA ILE A 182 -5.54 -19.97 2.00
C ILE A 182 -4.79 -19.00 2.90
N GLU A 183 -3.57 -18.65 2.54
CA GLU A 183 -2.77 -17.62 3.19
C GLU A 183 -2.54 -16.47 2.21
N THR A 184 -2.87 -15.25 2.60
CA THR A 184 -2.51 -14.09 1.78
C THR A 184 -1.00 -13.91 1.79
N VAL A 185 -0.41 -13.69 0.61
CA VAL A 185 1.04 -13.53 0.44
C VAL A 185 1.37 -12.06 0.24
N ARG A 186 0.61 -11.38 -0.62
CA ARG A 186 0.79 -9.96 -0.92
C ARG A 186 -0.57 -9.26 -0.92
N ILE A 187 -0.63 -8.15 -0.20
CA ILE A 187 -1.76 -7.23 -0.14
C ILE A 187 -1.21 -5.83 -0.49
N SER A 188 -1.83 -5.15 -1.46
CA SER A 188 -1.52 -3.76 -1.80
C SER A 188 -2.76 -3.08 -2.41
N ASP A 189 -2.89 -1.77 -2.22
CA ASP A 189 -4.01 -0.96 -2.76
C ASP A 189 -5.40 -1.47 -2.40
N ASN A 190 -5.59 -1.94 -1.17
CA ASN A 190 -6.82 -2.61 -0.74
C ASN A 190 -7.23 -3.79 -1.65
N LEU A 191 -6.24 -4.53 -2.16
CA LEU A 191 -6.41 -5.74 -2.95
C LEU A 191 -5.50 -6.84 -2.44
N ILE A 192 -6.03 -8.05 -2.32
CA ILE A 192 -5.22 -9.27 -2.17
C ILE A 192 -4.64 -9.58 -3.55
N ARG A 193 -3.34 -9.31 -3.74
CA ARG A 193 -2.64 -9.48 -5.01
C ARG A 193 -2.25 -10.93 -5.27
N SER A 194 -1.90 -11.68 -4.24
CA SER A 194 -1.59 -13.10 -4.36
C SER A 194 -1.84 -13.87 -3.07
N VAL A 195 -2.17 -15.15 -3.21
CA VAL A 195 -2.40 -16.08 -2.11
C VAL A 195 -1.66 -17.39 -2.32
N LYS A 196 -1.28 -18.04 -1.22
CA LYS A 196 -0.81 -19.42 -1.18
C LYS A 196 -1.98 -20.29 -0.74
N VAL A 197 -2.27 -21.35 -1.47
CA VAL A 197 -3.38 -22.27 -1.21
C VAL A 197 -2.86 -23.69 -1.04
N THR A 198 -3.24 -24.32 0.06
CA THR A 198 -2.91 -25.71 0.40
C THR A 198 -4.19 -26.52 0.48
N VAL A 199 -4.21 -27.70 -0.13
CA VAL A 199 -5.34 -28.64 0.04
C VAL A 199 -5.14 -29.37 1.37
N LEU A 200 -6.06 -29.15 2.31
CA LEU A 200 -6.10 -29.79 3.61
C LEU A 200 -6.63 -31.21 3.43
N SER A 201 -5.91 -32.18 4.02
CA SER A 201 -6.24 -33.60 4.05
C SER A 201 -7.23 -33.96 5.14
#